data_AF-A0A8H8CLV8-F1
#
_entry.id   AF-A0A8H8CLV8-F1
#
_cell.length_a   1.000
_cell.length_b   1.000
_cell.length_c   1.000
_cell.angle_alpha   90.00
_cell.angle_beta   90.00
_cell.angle_gamma   90.00
#
_symmetry.space_group_name_H-M   'P 1'
#
loop_
_entity.id
_entity.type
_entity.pdbx_description
1 polymer ?
#
loop_
_entity_poly.entity_id
_entity_poly.type
_entity_poly.pdbx_seq_one_letter_code
_entity_poly.pdbx_strand_id
1 'polypeptide(L)'
;MSHVSDLRSPAPSRSLASSPRPKFDADLLKAYMRKLLSSTLQSSAWPGKDRDRLKGWMKEIGERVKERMLEIQPRGFKYVVLVQINENLGQGGRWAACDCFSAHLAI
;
A
#
# COMPACT_ATOMS: atom_id res chain seq x y z
N MET A 1 7.55 25.03 50.21
CA MET A 1 6.99 24.11 49.20
C MET A 1 7.59 24.50 47.85
N SER A 2 8.32 23.59 47.22
CA SER A 2 9.20 23.80 46.06
C SER A 2 8.42 24.14 44.78
N HIS A 3 8.78 25.26 44.15
CA HIS A 3 8.38 25.59 42.78
C HIS A 3 9.19 24.71 41.81
N VAL A 4 8.54 23.78 41.13
CA VAL A 4 9.15 23.00 40.04
C VAL A 4 8.97 23.78 38.74
N SER A 5 10.09 24.21 38.17
CA SER A 5 10.16 24.84 36.86
C SER A 5 9.83 23.80 35.78
N ASP A 6 8.74 24.04 35.05
CA ASP A 6 8.33 23.32 33.85
C ASP A 6 9.44 23.41 32.78
N LEU A 7 10.27 22.37 32.69
CA LEU A 7 11.21 22.17 31.59
C LEU A 7 10.46 21.59 30.38
N ARG A 8 9.55 22.37 29.77
CA ARG A 8 8.88 21.97 28.54
C ARG A 8 9.68 22.48 27.35
N SER A 9 10.27 21.55 26.59
CA SER A 9 10.95 21.86 25.32
C SER A 9 10.03 22.71 24.41
N PRO A 10 10.57 23.71 23.69
CA PRO A 10 9.76 24.50 22.78
C PRO A 10 9.09 23.58 21.75
N ALA A 11 7.80 23.79 21.52
CA ALA A 11 7.06 23.04 20.52
C ALA A 11 7.78 23.19 19.18
N PRO A 12 8.04 22.09 18.43
CA PRO A 12 8.71 22.19 17.15
C PRO A 12 7.88 23.09 16.23
N SER A 13 8.50 24.15 15.72
CA SER A 13 7.91 25.03 14.73
C SER A 13 7.60 24.21 13.49
N ARG A 14 6.33 23.81 13.32
CA ARG A 14 5.87 23.20 12.08
C ARG A 14 5.93 24.28 11.00
N SER A 15 6.89 24.16 10.10
CA SER A 15 7.06 25.05 8.96
C SER A 15 5.74 25.10 8.17
N LEU A 16 5.12 26.28 8.12
CA LEU A 16 3.91 26.57 7.33
C LEU A 16 4.21 26.70 5.81
N ALA A 17 5.44 26.40 5.40
CA ALA A 17 5.86 26.47 4.02
C ALA A 17 5.22 25.34 3.20
N SER A 18 4.41 25.71 2.21
CA SER A 18 3.97 24.82 1.14
C SER A 18 5.19 24.43 0.30
N SER A 19 5.89 23.38 0.74
CA SER A 19 6.95 22.77 -0.06
C SER A 19 6.28 22.01 -1.21
N PRO A 20 6.71 22.19 -2.47
CA PRO A 20 6.24 21.39 -3.59
C PRO A 20 6.52 19.91 -3.31
N ARG A 21 5.54 19.19 -2.78
CA ARG A 21 5.68 17.76 -2.54
C ARG A 21 5.60 17.09 -3.90
N PRO A 22 6.63 16.33 -4.31
CA PRO A 22 6.50 15.50 -5.50
C PRO A 22 5.25 14.63 -5.34
N LYS A 23 4.48 14.49 -6.42
CA LYS A 23 3.28 13.67 -6.47
C LYS A 23 3.57 12.46 -7.34
N PHE A 24 3.38 11.28 -6.78
CA PHE A 24 3.53 10.02 -7.50
C PHE A 24 2.37 9.86 -8.50
N ASP A 25 2.67 9.42 -9.73
CA ASP A 25 1.65 9.12 -10.73
C ASP A 25 0.96 7.79 -10.40
N ALA A 26 -0.08 7.91 -9.59
CA ALA A 26 -0.84 6.80 -9.10
C ALA A 26 -1.76 6.16 -10.16
N ASP A 27 -2.12 6.91 -11.21
CA ASP A 27 -3.03 6.44 -12.25
C ASP A 27 -2.33 5.43 -13.18
N LEU A 28 -1.06 5.68 -13.51
CA LEU A 28 -0.20 4.72 -14.20
C LEU A 28 -0.08 3.40 -13.42
N LEU A 29 0.15 3.49 -12.10
CA LEU A 29 0.22 2.30 -11.24
C LEU A 29 -1.12 1.57 -11.18
N LYS A 30 -2.24 2.30 -11.06
CA LYS A 30 -3.59 1.73 -11.01
C LYS A 30 -3.97 0.98 -12.28
N ALA A 31 -3.60 1.50 -13.45
CA ALA A 31 -3.82 0.82 -14.72
C ALA A 31 -3.00 -0.48 -14.80
N TYR A 32 -1.73 -0.44 -14.39
CA TYR A 32 -0.87 -1.62 -14.32
C TYR A 32 -1.39 -2.68 -13.35
N MET A 33 -1.75 -2.29 -12.12
CA MET A 33 -2.26 -3.22 -11.10
C MET A 33 -3.51 -3.96 -11.57
N ARG A 34 -4.44 -3.26 -12.23
CA ARG A 34 -5.63 -3.91 -12.79
C ARG A 34 -5.26 -4.99 -13.81
N LYS A 35 -4.35 -4.68 -14.74
CA LYS A 35 -3.86 -5.66 -15.73
C LYS A 35 -3.14 -6.84 -15.07
N LEU A 36 -2.26 -6.57 -14.10
CA LEU A 36 -1.50 -7.58 -13.37
C LEU A 36 -2.44 -8.55 -12.65
N LEU A 37 -3.37 -8.02 -11.85
CA LEU A 37 -4.31 -8.84 -11.08
C LEU A 37 -5.20 -9.69 -11.98
N SER A 38 -5.71 -9.12 -13.07
CA SER A 38 -6.45 -9.88 -14.08
C SER A 38 -5.58 -11.01 -14.67
N SER A 39 -4.33 -10.74 -15.05
CA SER A 39 -3.47 -11.78 -15.62
C SER A 39 -3.08 -12.90 -14.65
N THR A 40 -2.95 -12.60 -13.36
CA THR A 40 -2.49 -13.57 -12.34
C THR A 40 -3.64 -14.37 -11.74
N LEU A 41 -4.80 -13.72 -11.51
CA LEU A 41 -5.88 -14.28 -10.68
C LEU A 41 -7.14 -14.67 -11.48
N GLN A 42 -7.39 -14.06 -12.64
CA GLN A 42 -8.67 -14.26 -13.36
C GLN A 42 -8.89 -15.70 -13.85
N SER A 43 -7.82 -16.41 -14.21
CA SER A 43 -7.88 -17.82 -14.61
C SER A 43 -7.58 -18.79 -13.48
N SER A 44 -7.37 -18.30 -12.26
CA SER A 44 -6.93 -19.10 -11.13
C SER A 44 -8.11 -19.49 -10.24
N ALA A 45 -8.27 -20.79 -9.96
CA ALA A 45 -9.20 -21.25 -8.93
C ALA A 45 -8.67 -20.92 -7.53
N TRP A 46 -9.57 -20.63 -6.59
CA TRP A 46 -9.21 -20.37 -5.21
C TRP A 46 -8.43 -21.57 -4.62
N PRO A 47 -7.24 -21.34 -4.04
CA PRO A 47 -6.35 -22.42 -3.60
C PRO A 47 -6.79 -23.10 -2.28
N GLY A 48 -7.84 -22.61 -1.61
CA GLY A 48 -8.43 -23.26 -0.42
C GLY A 48 -7.42 -23.50 0.71
N LYS A 49 -6.91 -24.73 0.80
CA LYS A 49 -5.92 -25.14 1.81
C LYS A 49 -4.46 -24.87 1.40
N ASP A 50 -4.19 -24.61 0.12
CA ASP A 50 -2.85 -24.35 -0.38
C ASP A 50 -2.41 -22.91 -0.05
N ARG A 51 -1.91 -22.76 1.17
CA ARG A 51 -1.40 -21.48 1.70
C ARG A 51 -0.11 -21.06 1.02
N ASP A 52 0.66 -21.98 0.46
CA ASP A 52 1.94 -21.66 -0.17
C ASP A 52 1.73 -21.08 -1.56
N ARG A 53 0.72 -21.56 -2.30
CA ARG A 53 0.25 -20.90 -3.52
C ARG A 53 -0.28 -19.50 -3.26
N LEU A 54 -1.03 -19.28 -2.18
CA LEU A 54 -1.47 -17.93 -1.76
C LEU A 54 -0.28 -17.01 -1.46
N LYS A 55 0.71 -17.48 -0.69
CA LYS A 55 1.94 -16.72 -0.41
C LYS A 55 2.72 -16.41 -1.69
N GLY A 56 2.77 -17.38 -2.61
CA GLY A 56 3.40 -17.21 -3.92
C GLY A 56 2.77 -16.07 -4.71
N TRP A 57 1.44 -16.04 -4.80
CA TRP A 57 0.73 -14.93 -5.44
C TRP A 57 0.97 -13.60 -4.75
N MET A 58 0.89 -13.54 -3.41
CA MET A 58 1.14 -12.30 -2.67
C MET A 58 2.56 -11.78 -2.92
N LYS A 59 3.56 -12.67 -2.94
CA LYS A 59 4.95 -12.31 -3.22
C LYS A 59 5.14 -11.81 -4.64
N GLU A 60 4.66 -12.56 -5.65
CA GLU A 60 4.81 -12.19 -7.05
C GLU A 60 4.14 -10.83 -7.35
N ILE A 61 2.90 -10.65 -6.89
CA ILE A 61 2.17 -9.39 -7.08
C ILE A 61 2.89 -8.25 -6.37
N GLY A 62 3.34 -8.47 -5.14
CA GLY A 62 4.04 -7.45 -4.36
C GLY A 62 5.35 -7.00 -5.00
N GLU A 63 6.15 -7.94 -5.50
CA GLU A 63 7.41 -7.67 -6.19
C GLU A 63 7.20 -6.89 -7.49
N ARG A 64 6.25 -7.33 -8.34
CA ARG A 64 5.96 -6.68 -9.63
C ARG A 64 5.38 -5.28 -9.46
N VAL A 65 4.52 -5.07 -8.46
CA VAL A 65 4.00 -3.73 -8.13
C VAL A 65 5.14 -2.82 -7.66
N LYS A 66 6.03 -3.31 -6.78
CA LYS A 66 7.15 -2.52 -6.27
C LYS A 66 8.15 -2.17 -7.37
N GLU A 67 8.46 -3.10 -8.26
CA GLU A 67 9.30 -2.85 -9.44
C GLU A 67 8.68 -1.75 -10.31
N ARG A 68 7.38 -1.84 -10.60
CA ARG A 68 6.69 -0.81 -11.37
C ARG A 68 6.68 0.56 -10.69
N MET A 69 6.60 0.62 -9.35
CA MET A 69 6.71 1.88 -8.61
C MET A 69 8.09 2.52 -8.79
N LEU A 70 9.16 1.71 -8.79
CA LEU A 70 10.54 2.17 -9.01
C LEU A 70 10.77 2.62 -10.45
N GLU A 71 10.16 1.94 -11.44
CA GLU A 71 10.21 2.36 -12.84
C GLU A 71 9.52 3.71 -13.08
N ILE A 72 8.35 3.92 -12.48
CA ILE A 72 7.60 5.20 -12.61
C ILE A 72 8.41 6.33 -11.99
N GLN A 73 8.90 6.12 -10.76
CA GLN A 73 9.70 7.13 -10.08
C GLN A 73 10.72 6.50 -9.13
N PRO A 74 12.01 6.42 -9.50
CA PRO A 74 13.00 5.71 -8.70
C PRO A 74 13.48 6.48 -7.46
N ARG A 75 13.24 7.80 -7.40
CA ARG A 75 13.75 8.70 -6.34
C ARG A 75 12.67 9.63 -5.83
N GLY A 76 12.81 10.07 -4.58
CA GLY A 76 11.90 11.02 -3.94
C GLY A 76 10.75 10.40 -3.13
N PHE A 77 10.65 9.07 -3.11
CA PHE A 77 9.65 8.33 -2.34
C PHE A 77 10.24 7.08 -1.68
N LYS A 78 9.59 6.64 -0.60
CA LYS A 78 9.81 5.34 0.03
C LYS A 78 8.61 4.44 -0.27
N TYR A 79 8.86 3.27 -0.84
CA TYR A 79 7.81 2.37 -1.28
C TYR A 79 7.63 1.20 -0.32
N VAL A 80 6.37 0.97 0.08
CA VAL A 80 5.93 -0.19 0.85
C VAL A 80 4.70 -0.74 0.12
N VAL A 81 4.70 -2.05 -0.14
CA VAL A 81 3.59 -2.74 -0.81
C VAL A 81 3.05 -3.79 0.14
N LEU A 82 1.75 -3.74 0.40
CA LEU A 82 1.02 -4.72 1.18
C LEU A 82 0.01 -5.40 0.25
N VAL A 83 0.04 -6.73 0.20
CA VAL A 83 -0.88 -7.52 -0.63
C VAL A 83 -1.71 -8.40 0.28
N GLN A 84 -3.03 -8.31 0.14
CA GLN A 84 -3.98 -9.17 0.84
C GLN A 84 -4.91 -9.78 -0.19
N ILE A 85 -5.04 -11.11 -0.14
CA ILE A 85 -5.90 -11.88 -1.02
C ILE A 85 -6.84 -12.68 -0.12
N ASN A 86 -8.15 -12.48 -0.31
CA ASN A 86 -9.19 -13.14 0.47
C ASN A 86 -10.24 -13.72 -0.47
N GLU A 87 -10.84 -14.82 -0.04
CA GLU A 87 -11.99 -15.44 -0.68
C GLU A 87 -13.26 -14.68 -0.31
N ASN A 88 -14.05 -14.35 -1.31
CA ASN A 88 -15.33 -13.71 -1.14
C ASN A 88 -16.44 -14.76 -1.01
N LEU A 89 -16.74 -15.16 0.22
CA LEU A 89 -17.86 -16.05 0.53
C LEU A 89 -19.15 -15.26 0.86
N GLY A 90 -19.37 -14.12 0.19
CA GLY A 90 -20.45 -13.19 0.51
C GLY A 90 -20.21 -12.38 1.80
N GLN A 91 -18.95 -12.29 2.22
CA GLN A 91 -18.54 -11.61 3.45
C GLN A 91 -18.36 -10.11 3.17
N GLY A 92 -18.92 -9.27 4.04
CA GLY A 92 -18.64 -7.83 4.04
C GLY A 92 -17.28 -7.54 4.65
N GLY A 93 -16.31 -7.11 3.84
CA GLY A 93 -14.99 -6.66 4.32
C GLY A 93 -14.97 -5.17 4.63
N ARG A 94 -14.48 -4.79 5.83
CA ARG A 94 -14.04 -3.43 6.12
C ARG A 94 -12.53 -3.42 6.25
N TRP A 95 -11.87 -2.72 5.36
CA TRP A 95 -10.47 -2.36 5.49
C TRP A 95 -10.43 -0.91 5.97
N ALA A 96 -9.67 -0.61 7.02
CA ALA A 96 -9.38 0.78 7.36
C ALA A 96 -8.65 1.36 6.15
N ALA A 97 -9.31 2.24 5.40
CA ALA A 97 -8.73 2.83 4.20
C ALA A 97 -7.43 3.51 4.62
N CYS A 98 -6.30 3.05 4.06
CA CYS A 98 -5.08 3.81 4.17
C CYS A 98 -5.29 5.08 3.33
N ASP A 99 -5.15 6.25 3.95
CA ASP A 99 -5.19 7.55 3.25
C ASP A 99 -4.08 7.67 2.18
N CYS A 100 -3.14 6.71 2.15
CA CYS A 100 -2.16 6.50 1.10
C CYS A 100 -2.57 5.28 0.24
N PHE A 101 -2.99 5.55 -1.00
CA PHE A 101 -3.23 4.64 -2.15
C PHE A 101 -3.28 3.13 -1.85
N SER A 102 -4.50 2.55 -1.88
CA SER A 102 -4.71 1.10 -1.74
C SER A 102 -5.56 0.55 -2.90
N ALA A 103 -5.15 -0.58 -3.48
CA ALA A 103 -5.91 -1.34 -4.47
C ALA A 103 -6.42 -2.63 -3.82
N HIS A 104 -7.73 -2.84 -3.84
CA HIS A 104 -8.38 -4.01 -3.28
C HIS A 104 -9.02 -4.83 -4.40
N LEU A 105 -8.79 -6.14 -4.39
CA LEU A 105 -9.49 -7.11 -5.21
C LEU A 105 -9.92 -8.26 -4.31
N ALA A 106 -11.23 -8.50 -4.26
CA ALA A 106 -11.80 -9.71 -3.67
C ALA A 106 -11.92 -10.75 -4.78
N ILE A 107 -11.47 -11.99 -4.51
CA ILE A 107 -11.63 -13.14 -5.42
C ILE A 107 -12.88 -13.89 -4.99
#